data_AF-A0A5B3H5F1-F1
#
_entry.id   AF-A0A5B3H5F1-F1
#
_cell.length_a   1.000
_cell.length_b   1.000
_cell.length_c   1.000
_cell.angle_alpha   90.00
_cell.angle_beta   90.00
_cell.angle_gamma   90.00
#
_symmetry.space_group_name_H-M   'P 1'
#
loop_
_entity.id
_entity.type
_entity.pdbx_description
1 polymer ?
#
loop_
_entity_poly.entity_id
_entity_poly.type
_entity_poly.pdbx_seq_one_letter_code
_entity_poly.pdbx_strand_id
1 'polypeptide(L)'
;MTRPCKCGECAFFKNEDANGYGHCIITLNQYRCDDLCKFKEDHMSAVETLRALHHYQKWRRGGNGRPPHPFVVGQTIDNAIRALRRITKDTPKF
;
A
#
# COMPACT_ATOMS: atom_id res chain seq x y z
N MET A 1 -17.55 -2.85 -0.53
CA MET A 1 -16.09 -2.70 -0.71
C MET A 1 -15.79 -1.23 -0.95
N THR A 2 -14.81 -0.65 -0.27
CA THR A 2 -14.36 0.73 -0.49
C THR A 2 -13.85 0.87 -1.92
N ARG A 3 -14.21 1.94 -2.63
CA ARG A 3 -13.74 2.20 -3.99
C ARG A 3 -12.20 2.21 -4.02
N PRO A 4 -11.55 1.64 -5.06
CA PRO A 4 -10.13 1.87 -5.28
C PRO A 4 -9.86 3.37 -5.37
N CYS A 5 -8.87 3.87 -4.62
CA CYS A 5 -8.48 5.27 -4.71
C CYS A 5 -7.74 5.54 -6.03
N LYS A 6 -7.84 6.78 -6.50
CA LYS A 6 -6.91 7.27 -7.52
C LYS A 6 -5.53 7.49 -6.91
N CYS A 7 -4.48 7.42 -7.72
CA CYS A 7 -3.11 7.64 -7.26
C CYS A 7 -2.95 9.04 -6.63
N GLY A 8 -3.51 10.10 -7.22
CA GLY A 8 -3.43 11.46 -6.68
C GLY A 8 -4.13 11.64 -5.32
N GLU A 9 -5.11 10.79 -5.00
CA GLU A 9 -5.80 10.77 -3.70
C GLU A 9 -5.02 9.97 -2.64
N CYS A 10 -4.01 9.20 -3.06
CA CYS A 10 -3.29 8.28 -2.19
C CYS A 10 -2.15 8.97 -1.43
N ALA A 11 -2.05 8.72 -0.12
CA ALA A 11 -0.97 9.24 0.72
C ALA A 11 0.44 8.81 0.27
N PHE A 12 0.52 7.72 -0.49
CA PHE A 12 1.76 7.12 -1.00
C PHE A 12 2.23 7.71 -2.34
N PHE A 13 1.40 8.52 -2.99
CA PHE A 13 1.76 9.22 -4.22
C PHE A 13 2.48 10.53 -3.87
N LYS A 14 3.66 10.72 -4.46
CA LYS A 14 4.58 11.83 -4.17
C LYS A 14 5.16 12.40 -5.46
N ASN A 15 5.63 13.64 -5.38
CA ASN A 15 6.39 14.29 -6.45
C ASN A 15 5.62 14.29 -7.79
N GLU A 16 4.36 14.72 -7.74
CA GLU A 16 3.54 14.93 -8.95
C GLU A 16 4.13 16.07 -9.79
N ASP A 17 4.35 15.82 -11.07
CA ASP A 17 4.82 16.79 -12.05
C ASP A 17 3.65 17.54 -12.74
N ALA A 18 3.97 18.52 -13.58
CA ALA A 18 2.95 19.32 -14.28
C ALA A 18 2.09 18.51 -15.27
N ASN A 19 2.53 17.30 -15.66
CA ASN A 19 1.81 16.40 -16.55
C ASN A 19 0.93 15.39 -15.76
N GLY A 20 0.92 15.49 -14.43
CA GLY A 20 0.18 14.62 -13.53
C GLY A 20 0.88 13.30 -13.20
N TYR A 21 2.16 13.12 -13.56
CA TYR A 21 2.90 11.93 -13.19
C TYR A 21 3.59 12.11 -11.85
N GLY A 22 3.50 11.09 -11.00
CA GLY A 22 4.18 11.07 -9.71
C GLY A 22 4.64 9.67 -9.35
N HIS A 23 5.34 9.59 -8.22
CA HIS A 23 5.97 8.38 -7.74
C HIS A 23 5.17 7.74 -6.60
N CYS A 24 4.91 6.44 -6.70
CA CYS A 24 4.35 5.66 -5.61
C CYS A 24 5.47 5.10 -4.74
N ILE A 25 5.55 5.54 -3.48
CA ILE A 25 6.62 5.11 -2.56
C ILE A 25 6.53 3.64 -2.14
N ILE A 26 5.40 2.97 -2.41
CA ILE A 26 5.21 1.55 -2.09
C ILE A 26 5.81 0.68 -3.20
N THR A 27 5.33 0.88 -4.44
CA THR A 27 5.76 0.09 -5.61
C THR A 27 7.08 0.57 -6.19
N LEU A 28 7.50 1.79 -5.86
CA LEU A 28 8.65 2.51 -6.44
C LEU A 28 8.54 2.76 -7.95
N ASN A 29 7.31 2.78 -8.48
CA ASN A 29 7.03 3.06 -9.88
C ASN A 29 6.35 4.43 -10.04
N GLN A 30 6.36 4.91 -11.29
CA GLN A 30 5.67 6.13 -11.70
C GLN A 30 4.24 5.81 -12.17
N TYR A 31 3.29 6.66 -11.80
CA TYR A 31 1.88 6.58 -12.19
C TYR A 31 1.33 7.96 -12.49
N ARG A 32 0.22 8.05 -13.22
CA ARG A 32 -0.55 9.28 -13.34
C ARG A 32 -1.45 9.46 -12.13
N CYS A 33 -1.76 10.71 -11.77
CA CYS A 33 -2.59 11.03 -10.62
C CYS A 33 -4.05 10.55 -10.79
N ASP A 34 -4.52 10.40 -12.03
CA ASP A 34 -5.86 9.91 -12.37
C ASP A 34 -5.96 8.38 -12.49
N ASP A 35 -4.83 7.66 -12.49
CA ASP A 35 -4.79 6.20 -12.49
C ASP A 35 -5.45 5.65 -11.23
N LEU A 36 -6.17 4.53 -11.38
CA LEU A 36 -6.61 3.74 -10.24
C LEU A 36 -5.39 3.08 -9.59
N CYS A 37 -5.42 2.93 -8.27
CA CYS A 37 -4.36 2.25 -7.55
C CYS A 37 -4.11 0.85 -8.14
N LYS A 38 -2.87 0.55 -8.52
CA LYS A 38 -2.43 -0.77 -9.05
C LYS A 38 -2.91 -1.94 -8.20
N PHE A 39 -2.97 -1.77 -6.89
CA PHE A 39 -3.41 -2.79 -5.94
C PHE A 39 -4.91 -3.14 -6.02
N LYS A 40 -5.66 -2.50 -6.92
CA LYS A 40 -7.00 -2.94 -7.33
C LYS A 40 -6.96 -4.28 -8.05
N GLU A 41 -5.96 -4.47 -8.90
CA GLU A 41 -5.86 -5.62 -9.80
C GLU A 41 -4.76 -6.58 -9.33
N ASP A 42 -3.67 -6.02 -8.81
CA ASP A 42 -2.52 -6.80 -8.35
C ASP A 42 -2.49 -7.00 -6.83
N HIS A 43 -1.95 -8.14 -6.41
CA HIS A 43 -1.56 -8.34 -5.02
C HIS A 43 -0.26 -7.61 -4.70
N MET A 44 -0.16 -7.08 -3.48
CA MET A 44 1.13 -6.58 -2.97
C MET A 44 2.10 -7.74 -2.79
N SER A 45 3.34 -7.55 -3.25
CA SER A 45 4.47 -8.37 -2.84
C SER A 45 4.76 -8.25 -1.34
N ALA A 46 5.55 -9.15 -0.78
CA ALA A 46 5.95 -9.08 0.63
C ALA A 46 6.69 -7.77 0.96
N VAL A 47 7.54 -7.29 0.04
CA VAL A 47 8.30 -6.04 0.21
C VAL A 47 7.37 -4.82 0.17
N GLU A 48 6.45 -4.77 -0.79
CA GLU A 48 5.43 -3.70 -0.86
C GLU A 48 4.53 -3.70 0.37
N THR A 49 4.12 -4.88 0.83
CA THR A 49 3.32 -5.05 2.05
C THR A 49 4.06 -4.49 3.26
N LEU A 50 5.35 -4.83 3.43
CA LEU A 50 6.17 -4.33 4.53
C LEU A 50 6.32 -2.80 4.48
N ARG A 51 6.58 -2.21 3.31
CA ARG A 51 6.65 -0.75 3.14
C ARG A 51 5.32 -0.08 3.51
N ALA A 52 4.20 -0.61 3.03
CA ALA A 52 2.88 -0.07 3.32
C ALA A 52 2.57 -0.12 4.83
N LEU A 53 2.87 -1.25 5.49
CA LEU A 53 2.75 -1.39 6.94
C LEU A 53 3.64 -0.40 7.69
N HIS A 54 4.89 -0.21 7.27
CA HIS A 54 5.80 0.74 7.88
C HIS A 54 5.24 2.16 7.83
N HIS A 55 4.76 2.60 6.66
CA HIS A 55 4.18 3.94 6.52
C HIS A 55 2.88 4.09 7.32
N TYR A 56 2.02 3.07 7.31
CA TYR A 56 0.80 3.08 8.10
C TYR A 56 1.09 3.15 9.61
N GLN A 57 2.05 2.38 10.10
CA GLN A 57 2.50 2.42 11.50
C GLN A 57 3.07 3.79 11.87
N LYS A 58 3.89 4.40 10.99
CA LYS A 58 4.44 5.74 11.20
C LYS A 58 3.34 6.79 11.32
N TRP A 59 2.36 6.78 10.42
CA TRP A 59 1.21 7.69 10.49
C TRP A 59 0.41 7.51 11.79
N ARG A 60 0.08 6.25 12.15
CA ARG A 60 -0.69 5.95 13.37
C ARG A 60 0.01 6.37 14.66
N ARG A 61 1.34 6.50 14.64
CA ARG A 61 2.17 6.98 15.77
C ARG A 61 2.33 8.50 15.81
N GLY A 62 1.56 9.25 15.01
CA GLY A 62 1.63 10.70 14.94
C GLY A 62 2.75 11.23 14.03
N GLY A 63 3.33 10.39 13.17
CA GLY A 63 4.31 10.83 12.19
C GLY A 63 3.69 11.74 11.13
N ASN A 64 4.48 12.70 10.64
CA ASN A 64 4.04 13.64 9.60
C ASN A 64 3.65 12.89 8.31
N GLY A 65 2.42 13.11 7.82
CA GLY A 65 1.92 12.52 6.58
C GLY A 65 0.39 12.53 6.48
N ARG A 66 -0.13 12.26 5.27
CA ARG A 66 -1.57 12.05 5.05
C ARG A 66 -1.96 10.64 5.51
N PRO A 67 -3.19 10.44 6.03
CA PRO A 67 -3.70 9.11 6.31
C PRO A 67 -3.70 8.25 5.04
N PRO A 68 -3.17 7.02 5.09
CA PRO A 68 -3.31 6.08 3.98
C PRO A 68 -4.78 5.80 3.66
N HIS A 69 -5.08 5.66 2.36
CA HIS A 69 -6.46 5.40 1.94
C HIS A 69 -6.94 4.03 2.47
N PRO A 70 -8.17 3.91 3.00
CA PRO A 70 -8.67 2.67 3.61
C PRO A 70 -8.58 1.43 2.71
N PHE A 71 -8.81 1.60 1.41
CA PHE A 71 -8.65 0.52 0.42
C PHE A 71 -7.24 -0.10 0.46
N VAL A 72 -6.20 0.74 0.43
CA VAL A 72 -4.81 0.28 0.40
C VAL A 72 -4.44 -0.39 1.71
N VAL A 73 -4.90 0.16 2.85
CA VAL A 73 -4.70 -0.43 4.18
C VAL A 73 -5.32 -1.82 4.26
N GLY A 74 -6.56 -1.99 3.78
CA GLY A 74 -7.22 -3.30 3.72
C GLY A 74 -6.39 -4.31 2.93
N GLN A 75 -5.97 -3.93 1.72
CA GLN A 75 -5.15 -4.80 0.87
C GLN A 75 -3.80 -5.17 1.52
N THR A 76 -3.18 -4.24 2.24
CA THR A 76 -1.94 -4.49 2.99
C THR A 76 -2.17 -5.50 4.11
N ILE A 77 -3.25 -5.36 4.89
CA ILE A 77 -3.60 -6.28 5.99
C ILE A 77 -3.86 -7.69 5.45
N ASP A 78 -4.63 -7.81 4.37
CA ASP A 78 -4.94 -9.10 3.76
C ASP A 78 -3.67 -9.85 3.29
N ASN A 79 -2.74 -9.13 2.65
CA ASN A 79 -1.47 -9.71 2.21
C ASN A 79 -0.57 -10.09 3.40
N ALA A 80 -0.54 -9.27 4.45
CA ALA A 80 0.22 -9.58 5.66
C ALA A 80 -0.31 -10.84 6.35
N ILE A 81 -1.64 -10.96 6.53
CA ILE A 81 -2.27 -12.15 7.11
C ILE A 81 -1.97 -13.38 6.24
N ARG A 82 -2.07 -13.25 4.91
CA ARG A 82 -1.74 -14.34 3.99
C ARG A 82 -0.30 -14.81 4.15
N ALA A 83 0.67 -13.89 4.28
CA ALA A 83 2.06 -14.21 4.51
C ALA A 83 2.27 -14.92 5.87
N LEU A 84 1.68 -14.39 6.94
CA LEU A 84 1.75 -15.00 8.28
C LEU A 84 1.17 -16.42 8.31
N ARG A 85 0.03 -16.63 7.65
CA ARG A 85 -0.60 -17.97 7.55
C ARG A 85 0.31 -18.99 6.87
N ARG A 86 1.06 -18.60 5.83
CA ARG A 86 2.04 -19.48 5.17
C ARG A 86 3.14 -19.88 6.16
N ILE A 87 3.73 -18.90 6.85
CA ILE A 87 4.76 -19.15 7.87
C ILE A 87 4.25 -20.12 8.94
N THR A 88 3.04 -19.91 9.48
CA THR A 88 2.46 -20.78 10.51
C THR A 88 2.08 -22.17 10.01
N LYS A 89 1.78 -22.33 8.72
CA LYS A 89 1.48 -23.63 8.12
C LYS A 89 2.75 -24.47 7.99
N ASP A 90 3.86 -23.82 7.68
CA ASP A 90 5.17 -24.46 7.51
C ASP A 90 5.90 -24.64 8.85
N THR A 91 5.36 -24.08 9.95
CA THR A 91 5.88 -24.29 11.29
C THR A 91 5.41 -25.67 11.82
N PRO A 92 6.31 -26.56 12.27
CA PRO A 92 5.91 -27.81 12.89
C PRO A 92 4.98 -27.54 14.06
N LYS A 93 3.81 -28.17 14.07
CA LYS A 93 2.96 -28.19 15.25
C LYS A 93 3.57 -29.21 16.21
N PHE A 94 4.10 -28.74 17.33
CA PHE A 94 4.57 -29.59 18.43
C PHE A 94 3.42 -30.41 19.01
#